data_AF-A0AA39JGI6-F1
#
_entry.id   AF-A0AA39JGI6-F1
#
_cell.length_a   1.000
_cell.length_b   1.000
_cell.length_c   1.000
_cell.angle_alpha   90.00
_cell.angle_beta   90.00
_cell.angle_gamma   90.00
#
_symmetry.space_group_name_H-M   'P 1'
#
loop_
_entity.id
_entity.type
_entity.pdbx_description
1 polymer ?
#
loop_
_entity_poly.entity_id
_entity_poly.type
_entity_poly.pdbx_seq_one_letter_code
_entity_poly.pdbx_strand_id
1 'polypeptide(L)'
;MILRISPTLWRTSFSLGRPATFHRTSVTSLPLKRSRACPDISTLNATNLSRDDFCNFSNMVSVGAAEDPSPQRFMYSRVDTHYIPFPKSCKGFLYYWTHTDLPAVLGGIRFRILTDRELPLFSAGKDLCLPNGIPWSIPLGKVVGRNGKMLQLLLKDGLVDQSLINSEYIRAFLKLRLKTDSILLQSLEESFPLSLPQDSVQLHLLSKGYPPQKVFLAFKPMPGIQDLVKRGQKVNAHVRLEVAQPKGNSLRVRLRILRVFVQGVPVDGEFAPVECRSMTGIPAFRSWLPSTYEPPQNFGGKQIINDG
;
A
#
# COMPACT_ATOMS: atom_id res chain seq x y z
N MET A 1 43.63 33.18 -47.74
CA MET A 1 43.46 31.84 -48.33
C MET A 1 42.76 30.99 -47.28
N ILE A 2 41.47 30.78 -47.51
CA ILE A 2 40.53 30.05 -46.65
C ILE A 2 40.61 28.57 -47.05
N LEU A 3 40.68 27.66 -46.09
CA LEU A 3 40.10 26.31 -46.27
C LEU A 3 39.49 25.88 -44.94
N ARG A 4 38.16 25.98 -44.90
CA ARG A 4 37.27 25.39 -43.90
C ARG A 4 37.31 23.87 -44.02
N ILE A 5 37.40 23.17 -42.90
CA ILE A 5 37.06 21.75 -42.84
C ILE A 5 35.91 21.60 -41.84
N SER A 6 34.74 21.28 -42.38
CA SER A 6 33.52 20.89 -41.65
C SER A 6 33.66 19.46 -41.13
N PRO A 7 33.10 19.14 -39.95
CA PRO A 7 32.73 17.78 -39.61
C PRO A 7 31.20 17.65 -39.60
N THR A 8 30.65 17.17 -40.71
CA THR A 8 29.35 16.52 -40.78
C THR A 8 29.50 15.02 -40.50
N LEU A 9 28.46 14.45 -39.87
CA LEU A 9 28.11 13.02 -39.80
C LEU A 9 28.75 12.18 -38.68
N TRP A 10 28.09 12.16 -37.52
CA TRP A 10 27.78 10.90 -36.83
C TRP A 10 26.25 10.84 -36.61
N ARG A 11 25.53 10.44 -37.66
CA ARG A 11 24.23 9.78 -37.53
C ARG A 11 24.54 8.29 -37.32
N THR A 12 24.60 7.83 -36.09
CA THR A 12 24.37 6.42 -35.79
C THR A 12 22.90 6.28 -35.44
N SER A 13 22.16 5.82 -36.44
CA SER A 13 20.83 5.25 -36.33
C SER A 13 20.79 4.20 -35.20
N PHE A 14 20.13 4.52 -34.09
CA PHE A 14 19.58 3.49 -33.23
C PHE A 14 18.45 2.82 -34.01
N SER A 15 18.71 1.63 -34.51
CA SER A 15 17.66 0.73 -34.95
C SER A 15 16.74 0.46 -33.76
N LEU A 16 15.49 0.87 -33.89
CA LEU A 16 14.39 0.38 -33.07
C LEU A 16 14.33 -1.14 -33.28
N GLY A 17 15.00 -1.88 -32.40
CA GLY A 17 14.76 -3.30 -32.25
C GLY A 17 13.28 -3.49 -31.98
N ARG A 18 12.61 -4.21 -32.89
CA ARG A 18 11.20 -4.59 -32.75
C ARG A 18 10.98 -5.16 -31.35
N PRO A 19 9.93 -4.76 -30.62
CA PRO A 19 9.62 -5.41 -29.37
C PRO A 19 9.40 -6.90 -29.65
N ALA A 20 10.12 -7.74 -28.91
CA ALA A 20 9.94 -9.18 -28.93
C ALA A 20 8.46 -9.48 -28.75
N THR A 21 7.85 -10.09 -29.77
CA THR A 21 6.51 -10.63 -29.73
C THR A 21 6.43 -11.59 -28.55
N PHE A 22 5.80 -11.16 -27.46
CA PHE A 22 5.39 -12.06 -26.40
C PHE A 22 4.47 -13.11 -27.03
N HIS A 23 4.95 -14.33 -27.14
CA HIS A 23 4.11 -15.45 -27.51
C HIS A 23 2.98 -15.55 -26.49
N ARG A 24 1.78 -15.25 -27.00
CA ARG A 24 0.49 -15.44 -26.34
C ARG A 24 0.31 -16.94 -26.12
N THR A 25 0.72 -17.44 -24.97
CA THR A 25 0.19 -18.71 -24.48
C THR A 25 -1.28 -18.47 -24.17
N SER A 26 -2.15 -18.97 -25.06
CA SER A 26 -3.58 -19.08 -24.80
C SER A 26 -3.77 -19.92 -23.55
N VAL A 27 -3.94 -19.25 -22.41
CA VAL A 27 -4.44 -19.87 -21.19
C VAL A 27 -5.87 -20.28 -21.51
N THR A 28 -6.11 -21.57 -21.63
CA THR A 28 -7.44 -22.17 -21.74
C THR A 28 -8.30 -21.58 -20.63
N SER A 29 -9.25 -20.73 -21.02
CA SER A 29 -10.11 -20.01 -20.08
C SER A 29 -11.06 -20.99 -19.42
N LEU A 30 -10.69 -21.48 -18.23
CA LEU A 30 -11.65 -22.11 -17.32
C LEU A 30 -12.79 -21.11 -17.08
N PRO A 31 -14.05 -21.57 -17.07
CA PRO A 31 -15.19 -20.67 -16.84
C PRO A 31 -15.01 -19.98 -15.49
N LEU A 32 -14.83 -18.64 -15.52
CA LEU A 32 -14.76 -17.81 -14.34
C LEU A 32 -16.09 -17.92 -13.59
N LYS A 33 -16.05 -18.38 -12.33
CA LYS A 33 -17.26 -18.46 -11.50
C LYS A 33 -17.72 -17.04 -11.17
N ARG A 34 -18.95 -16.70 -11.54
CA ARG A 34 -19.63 -15.49 -11.06
C ARG A 34 -19.79 -15.55 -9.54
N SER A 35 -19.80 -14.36 -8.93
CA SER A 35 -19.76 -14.11 -7.48
C SER A 35 -20.61 -15.10 -6.67
N ARG A 36 -20.03 -15.69 -5.63
CA ARG A 36 -20.80 -16.33 -4.54
C ARG A 36 -20.83 -15.38 -3.36
N ALA A 37 -21.94 -15.47 -2.62
CA ALA A 37 -22.03 -14.92 -1.28
C ALA A 37 -20.85 -15.42 -0.43
N CYS A 38 -20.14 -14.50 0.22
CA CYS A 38 -19.32 -14.81 1.38
C CYS A 38 -20.25 -15.51 2.40
N PRO A 39 -19.81 -16.59 3.08
CA PRO A 39 -20.58 -17.14 4.19
C PRO A 39 -20.89 -16.06 5.21
N ASP A 40 -21.94 -16.30 6.00
CA ASP A 40 -22.28 -15.44 7.12
C ASP A 40 -21.21 -15.56 8.21
N ILE A 41 -20.18 -14.72 8.12
CA ILE A 41 -19.14 -14.65 9.15
C ILE A 41 -19.68 -13.95 10.39
N SER A 42 -19.37 -14.53 11.54
CA SER A 42 -19.85 -14.14 12.86
C SER A 42 -18.93 -13.15 13.58
N THR A 43 -17.65 -13.13 13.21
CA THR A 43 -16.58 -12.30 13.78
C THR A 43 -15.47 -12.00 12.77
N LEU A 44 -14.75 -10.89 13.00
CA LEU A 44 -13.48 -10.55 12.34
C LEU A 44 -12.29 -10.61 13.33
N ASN A 45 -12.52 -11.00 14.58
CA ASN A 45 -11.46 -11.14 15.57
C ASN A 45 -10.74 -12.48 15.37
N ALA A 46 -9.44 -12.41 15.05
CA ALA A 46 -8.61 -13.57 14.77
C ALA A 46 -8.57 -14.62 15.90
N THR A 47 -8.80 -14.22 17.16
CA THR A 47 -8.79 -15.15 18.31
C THR A 47 -10.12 -15.89 18.51
N ASN A 48 -11.19 -15.43 17.87
CA ASN A 48 -12.55 -15.92 18.09
C ASN A 48 -13.13 -16.62 16.85
N LEU A 49 -12.31 -16.85 15.82
CA LEU A 49 -12.73 -17.49 14.58
C LEU A 49 -13.16 -18.95 14.82
N SER A 50 -14.29 -19.32 14.21
CA SER A 50 -14.85 -20.67 14.22
C SER A 50 -14.81 -21.30 12.83
N ARG A 51 -15.21 -22.57 12.71
CA ARG A 51 -15.32 -23.26 11.42
C ARG A 51 -16.36 -22.61 10.50
N ASP A 52 -17.40 -22.00 11.05
CA ASP A 52 -18.50 -21.39 10.27
C ASP A 52 -18.05 -20.09 9.58
N ASP A 53 -17.00 -19.45 10.09
CA ASP A 53 -16.39 -18.26 9.48
C ASP A 53 -15.52 -18.61 8.26
N PHE A 54 -15.34 -19.90 7.95
CA PHE A 54 -14.43 -20.37 6.91
C PHE A 54 -14.94 -20.04 5.50
N CYS A 55 -14.17 -19.21 4.80
CA CYS A 55 -14.48 -18.70 3.48
C CYS A 55 -13.71 -19.45 2.39
N ASN A 56 -14.34 -19.64 1.24
CA ASN A 56 -13.69 -20.18 0.04
C ASN A 56 -13.86 -19.22 -1.13
N PHE A 57 -12.81 -18.47 -1.45
CA PHE A 57 -12.77 -17.48 -2.52
C PHE A 57 -12.12 -18.02 -3.80
N SER A 58 -11.72 -19.29 -3.84
CA SER A 58 -10.97 -19.89 -4.96
C SER A 58 -11.59 -19.61 -6.33
N ASN A 59 -10.83 -18.98 -7.23
CA ASN A 59 -11.19 -18.62 -8.61
C ASN A 59 -12.34 -17.60 -8.74
N MET A 60 -12.75 -16.95 -7.66
CA MET A 60 -13.78 -15.91 -7.72
C MET A 60 -13.17 -14.60 -8.21
N VAL A 61 -13.91 -13.84 -9.01
CA VAL A 61 -13.48 -12.50 -9.45
C VAL A 61 -13.86 -11.44 -8.42
N SER A 62 -14.99 -11.66 -7.75
CA SER A 62 -15.45 -10.85 -6.63
C SER A 62 -16.27 -11.69 -5.66
N VAL A 63 -16.18 -11.34 -4.38
CA VAL A 63 -16.91 -11.97 -3.28
C VAL A 63 -17.63 -10.88 -2.50
N GLY A 64 -18.87 -11.09 -2.10
CA GLY A 64 -19.62 -10.09 -1.33
C GLY A 64 -20.54 -10.73 -0.31
N ALA A 65 -20.94 -9.98 0.72
CA ALA A 65 -21.94 -10.44 1.67
C ALA A 65 -23.28 -10.67 0.96
N ALA A 66 -23.97 -11.77 1.29
CA ALA A 66 -25.13 -12.28 0.55
C ALA A 66 -26.36 -11.35 0.55
N GLU A 67 -26.45 -10.43 1.52
CA GLU A 67 -27.73 -9.83 1.93
C GLU A 67 -27.81 -8.31 1.82
N ASP A 68 -26.83 -7.66 1.18
CA ASP A 68 -26.82 -6.19 1.06
C ASP A 68 -27.37 -5.78 -0.32
N PRO A 69 -28.35 -4.85 -0.43
CA PRO A 69 -28.84 -4.32 -1.71
C PRO A 69 -27.73 -3.69 -2.56
N SER A 70 -26.59 -3.33 -1.95
CA SER A 70 -25.33 -3.02 -2.63
C SER A 70 -24.22 -3.94 -2.09
N PRO A 71 -24.11 -5.20 -2.57
CA PRO A 71 -23.22 -6.18 -1.96
C PRO A 71 -21.80 -5.64 -1.94
N GLN A 72 -21.22 -5.53 -0.75
CA GLN A 72 -19.83 -5.12 -0.57
C GLN A 72 -18.93 -6.12 -1.28
N ARG A 73 -18.58 -5.84 -2.54
CA ARG A 73 -17.71 -6.71 -3.32
C ARG A 73 -16.25 -6.46 -2.94
N PHE A 74 -15.59 -7.53 -2.53
CA PHE A 74 -14.16 -7.62 -2.36
C PHE A 74 -13.56 -8.24 -3.60
N MET A 75 -12.44 -7.69 -4.03
CA MET A 75 -11.77 -8.05 -5.27
C MET A 75 -10.33 -8.38 -4.93
N TYR A 76 -9.77 -9.40 -5.59
CA TYR A 76 -8.38 -9.76 -5.36
C TYR A 76 -7.43 -8.71 -5.94
N SER A 77 -7.43 -8.53 -7.25
CA SER A 77 -6.60 -7.53 -7.92
C SER A 77 -7.21 -7.15 -9.28
N ARG A 78 -6.71 -6.06 -9.85
CA ARG A 78 -7.09 -5.56 -11.17
C ARG A 78 -5.83 -5.07 -11.88
N VAL A 79 -5.67 -5.46 -13.14
CA VAL A 79 -4.66 -4.90 -14.05
C VAL A 79 -5.40 -4.28 -15.22
N ASP A 80 -5.23 -2.97 -15.41
CA ASP A 80 -5.97 -2.15 -16.37
C ASP A 80 -7.49 -2.28 -16.24
N THR A 81 -8.15 -2.88 -17.22
CA THR A 81 -9.59 -3.17 -17.23
C THR A 81 -9.93 -4.61 -16.82
N HIS A 82 -8.91 -5.45 -16.59
CA HIS A 82 -9.09 -6.88 -16.33
C HIS A 82 -9.00 -7.20 -14.85
N TYR A 83 -10.01 -7.91 -14.37
CA TYR A 83 -10.02 -8.41 -13.00
C TYR A 83 -9.25 -9.72 -12.90
N ILE A 84 -8.36 -9.79 -11.92
CA ILE A 84 -7.62 -11.01 -11.60
C ILE A 84 -8.43 -11.78 -10.56
N PRO A 85 -8.80 -13.04 -10.82
CA PRO A 85 -9.51 -13.85 -9.85
C PRO A 85 -8.62 -14.21 -8.65
N PHE A 86 -9.25 -14.46 -7.51
CA PHE A 86 -8.60 -15.03 -6.34
C PHE A 86 -7.88 -16.34 -6.69
N PRO A 87 -6.69 -16.61 -6.12
CA PRO A 87 -5.94 -17.84 -6.38
C PRO A 87 -6.73 -19.12 -6.07
N LYS A 88 -6.41 -20.23 -6.73
CA LYS A 88 -7.05 -21.54 -6.51
C LYS A 88 -7.00 -22.01 -5.04
N SER A 89 -5.99 -21.59 -4.30
CA SER A 89 -5.78 -21.91 -2.88
C SER A 89 -6.46 -20.95 -1.91
N CYS A 90 -7.25 -19.98 -2.36
CA CYS A 90 -7.80 -18.92 -1.50
C CYS A 90 -8.96 -19.41 -0.62
N LYS A 91 -8.63 -20.18 0.42
CA LYS A 91 -9.57 -20.72 1.43
C LYS A 91 -9.04 -20.43 2.82
N GLY A 92 -9.90 -19.97 3.72
CA GLY A 92 -9.51 -19.56 5.06
C GLY A 92 -10.39 -18.43 5.59
N PHE A 93 -9.83 -17.48 6.34
CA PHE A 93 -10.62 -16.55 7.16
C PHE A 93 -10.39 -15.09 6.78
N LEU A 94 -11.47 -14.30 6.81
CA LEU A 94 -11.35 -12.85 6.92
C LEU A 94 -11.06 -12.50 8.39
N TYR A 95 -10.17 -11.53 8.61
CA TYR A 95 -9.85 -11.05 9.95
C TYR A 95 -9.41 -9.59 9.92
N TYR A 96 -9.64 -8.87 11.01
CA TYR A 96 -9.14 -7.51 11.17
C TYR A 96 -7.67 -7.54 11.61
N TRP A 97 -6.85 -6.73 10.97
CA TRP A 97 -5.44 -6.59 11.29
C TRP A 97 -5.08 -5.12 11.46
N THR A 98 -4.30 -4.85 12.50
CA THR A 98 -3.59 -3.59 12.70
C THR A 98 -2.21 -3.92 13.29
N HIS A 99 -1.25 -3.01 13.17
CA HIS A 99 0.08 -3.17 13.75
C HIS A 99 0.32 -2.11 14.81
N THR A 100 1.03 -2.47 15.89
CA THR A 100 1.28 -1.57 17.03
C THR A 100 2.06 -0.31 16.67
N ASP A 101 2.91 -0.39 15.64
CA ASP A 101 3.67 0.77 15.14
C ASP A 101 2.82 1.76 14.33
N LEU A 102 1.69 1.29 13.78
CA LEU A 102 0.86 2.07 12.87
C LEU A 102 -0.30 2.70 13.65
N PRO A 103 -0.74 3.91 13.28
CA PRO A 103 -2.00 4.46 13.77
C PRO A 103 -3.16 3.48 13.52
N ALA A 104 -4.06 3.33 14.50
CA ALA A 104 -5.18 2.39 14.41
C ALA A 104 -6.10 2.63 13.20
N VAL A 105 -6.15 3.88 12.70
CA VAL A 105 -6.88 4.26 11.47
C VAL A 105 -6.35 3.56 10.21
N LEU A 106 -5.12 3.06 10.23
CA LEU A 106 -4.48 2.31 9.13
C LEU A 106 -4.76 0.80 9.19
N GLY A 107 -5.54 0.34 10.16
CA GLY A 107 -6.01 -1.03 10.21
C GLY A 107 -6.85 -1.41 8.99
N GLY A 108 -7.05 -2.71 8.81
CA GLY A 108 -7.83 -3.20 7.68
C GLY A 108 -8.17 -4.68 7.79
N ILE A 109 -9.15 -5.10 6.99
CA ILE A 109 -9.53 -6.50 6.88
C ILE A 109 -8.55 -7.18 5.93
N ARG A 110 -7.98 -8.31 6.35
CA ARG A 110 -7.11 -9.18 5.56
C ARG A 110 -7.76 -10.55 5.36
N PHE A 111 -7.16 -11.36 4.50
CA PHE A 111 -7.56 -12.75 4.30
C PHE A 111 -6.41 -13.69 4.62
N ARG A 112 -6.61 -14.59 5.58
CA ARG A 112 -5.66 -15.63 5.97
C ARG A 112 -5.98 -16.90 5.20
N ILE A 113 -5.08 -17.36 4.35
CA ILE A 113 -5.18 -18.64 3.64
C ILE A 113 -4.69 -19.77 4.55
N LEU A 114 -5.44 -20.87 4.58
CA LEU A 114 -5.10 -22.10 5.28
C LEU A 114 -4.83 -23.23 4.29
N THR A 115 -3.85 -24.07 4.64
CA THR A 115 -3.45 -25.25 3.86
C THR A 115 -4.33 -26.46 4.16
N ASP A 116 -4.73 -26.63 5.42
CA ASP A 116 -5.58 -27.73 5.89
C ASP A 116 -7.02 -27.26 6.13
N ARG A 117 -7.99 -28.08 5.70
CA ARG A 117 -9.43 -27.82 5.87
C ARG A 117 -10.02 -28.51 7.09
N GLU A 118 -9.40 -29.57 7.58
CA GLU A 118 -10.01 -30.39 8.63
C GLU A 118 -9.78 -29.78 10.01
N LEU A 119 -8.60 -29.17 10.23
CA LEU A 119 -8.23 -28.43 11.44
C LEU A 119 -7.67 -27.05 11.09
N PRO A 120 -8.53 -26.07 10.76
CA PRO A 120 -8.10 -24.75 10.31
C PRO A 120 -7.50 -23.92 11.47
N LEU A 121 -6.25 -24.20 11.84
CA LEU A 121 -5.51 -23.40 12.82
C LEU A 121 -5.08 -22.07 12.20
N PHE A 122 -5.65 -20.95 12.67
CA PHE A 122 -5.37 -19.61 12.16
C PHE A 122 -3.85 -19.27 12.11
N SER A 123 -3.09 -19.77 13.08
CA SER A 123 -1.63 -19.57 13.19
C SER A 123 -0.82 -20.31 12.13
N ALA A 124 -1.33 -21.44 11.60
CA ALA A 124 -0.67 -22.20 10.54
C ALA A 124 -0.89 -21.59 9.15
N GLY A 125 -1.77 -20.59 9.05
CA GLY A 125 -2.09 -19.91 7.80
C GLY A 125 -1.08 -18.84 7.40
N LYS A 126 -1.21 -18.37 6.16
CA LYS A 126 -0.47 -17.21 5.64
C LYS A 126 -1.41 -16.19 5.05
N ASP A 127 -1.04 -14.91 5.08
CA ASP A 127 -1.85 -13.88 4.46
C ASP A 127 -1.89 -14.06 2.93
N LEU A 128 -3.09 -13.90 2.36
CA LEU A 128 -3.24 -13.70 0.92
C LEU A 128 -2.44 -12.46 0.53
N CYS A 129 -1.50 -12.62 -0.40
CA CYS A 129 -0.75 -11.52 -0.97
C CYS A 129 -1.24 -11.23 -2.39
N LEU A 130 -1.21 -9.96 -2.78
CA LEU A 130 -1.32 -9.50 -4.16
C LEU A 130 -0.17 -10.08 -5.02
N PRO A 131 -0.27 -10.05 -6.37
CA PRO A 131 0.79 -10.56 -7.24
C PRO A 131 2.16 -9.91 -7.02
N ASN A 132 2.18 -8.69 -6.48
CA ASN A 132 3.40 -7.96 -6.12
C ASN A 132 3.96 -8.36 -4.73
N GLY A 133 3.38 -9.34 -4.02
CA GLY A 133 3.87 -9.81 -2.73
C GLY A 133 3.37 -9.04 -1.51
N ILE A 134 2.59 -7.97 -1.70
CA ILE A 134 2.02 -7.18 -0.61
C ILE A 134 0.76 -7.88 -0.05
N PRO A 135 0.58 -7.97 1.28
CA PRO A 135 -0.64 -8.50 1.85
C PRO A 135 -1.89 -7.82 1.28
N TRP A 136 -2.83 -8.62 0.81
CA TRP A 136 -4.14 -8.16 0.39
C TRP A 136 -4.91 -7.62 1.59
N SER A 137 -5.46 -6.42 1.48
CA SER A 137 -6.21 -5.79 2.55
C SER A 137 -7.31 -4.86 2.05
N ILE A 138 -8.32 -4.66 2.89
CA ILE A 138 -9.36 -3.64 2.75
C ILE A 138 -9.16 -2.64 3.89
N PRO A 139 -8.68 -1.41 3.59
CA PRO A 139 -8.44 -0.41 4.63
C PRO A 139 -9.71 -0.04 5.37
N LEU A 140 -9.58 0.29 6.66
CA LEU A 140 -10.69 0.69 7.51
C LEU A 140 -11.55 1.80 6.87
N GLY A 141 -10.92 2.81 6.25
CA GLY A 141 -11.64 3.87 5.54
C GLY A 141 -12.58 3.35 4.43
N LYS A 142 -12.21 2.28 3.72
CA LYS A 142 -13.10 1.63 2.73
C LYS A 142 -14.22 0.84 3.39
N VAL A 143 -13.96 0.22 4.54
CA VAL A 143 -14.98 -0.51 5.31
C VAL A 143 -16.02 0.47 5.85
N VAL A 144 -15.58 1.58 6.46
CA VAL A 144 -16.46 2.63 6.98
C VAL A 144 -17.30 3.25 5.86
N GLY A 145 -16.69 3.61 4.73
CA GLY A 145 -17.40 4.26 3.62
C GLY A 145 -18.49 3.41 2.97
N ARG A 146 -18.46 2.09 3.15
CA ARG A 146 -19.48 1.18 2.67
C ARG A 146 -20.60 0.96 3.69
N ASN A 147 -20.39 1.29 4.97
CA ASN A 147 -21.36 1.20 6.05
C ASN A 147 -22.26 -0.05 6.01
N GLY A 148 -21.64 -1.24 5.99
CA GLY A 148 -22.37 -2.51 5.90
C GLY A 148 -21.87 -3.54 6.90
N LYS A 149 -22.21 -4.81 6.67
CA LYS A 149 -21.98 -5.92 7.63
C LYS A 149 -20.59 -5.97 8.24
N MET A 150 -19.55 -5.74 7.44
CA MET A 150 -18.16 -5.76 7.94
C MET A 150 -17.91 -4.68 9.00
N LEU A 151 -18.44 -3.47 8.83
CA LEU A 151 -18.31 -2.40 9.82
C LEU A 151 -19.05 -2.77 11.12
N GLN A 152 -20.24 -3.36 10.99
CA GLN A 152 -21.02 -3.80 12.14
C GLN A 152 -20.31 -4.88 12.94
N LEU A 153 -19.64 -5.82 12.26
CA LEU A 153 -18.81 -6.83 12.93
C LEU A 153 -17.61 -6.22 13.64
N LEU A 154 -16.91 -5.25 13.03
CA LEU A 154 -15.78 -4.57 13.68
C LEU A 154 -16.20 -3.87 14.97
N LEU A 155 -17.36 -3.20 14.97
CA LEU A 155 -17.91 -2.52 16.15
C LEU A 155 -18.40 -3.52 17.21
N LYS A 156 -19.13 -4.57 16.78
CA LYS A 156 -19.62 -5.64 17.66
C LYS A 156 -18.47 -6.36 18.37
N ASP A 157 -17.39 -6.64 17.65
CA ASP A 157 -16.22 -7.35 18.18
C ASP A 157 -15.30 -6.44 19.02
N GLY A 158 -15.61 -5.13 19.13
CA GLY A 158 -14.77 -4.17 19.84
C GLY A 158 -13.40 -3.93 19.19
N LEU A 159 -13.24 -4.29 17.91
CA LEU A 159 -11.99 -4.14 17.15
C LEU A 159 -11.76 -2.70 16.70
N VAL A 160 -12.83 -1.92 16.61
CA VAL A 160 -12.85 -0.48 16.41
C VAL A 160 -13.95 0.13 17.26
N ASP A 161 -13.83 1.41 17.60
CA ASP A 161 -14.86 2.16 18.30
C ASP A 161 -15.44 3.30 17.44
N GLN A 162 -16.48 3.95 17.96
CA GLN A 162 -17.14 5.07 17.28
C GLN A 162 -16.24 6.30 17.14
N SER A 163 -15.31 6.53 18.06
CA SER A 163 -14.38 7.66 17.96
C SER A 163 -13.43 7.47 16.78
N LEU A 164 -12.89 6.27 16.60
CA LEU A 164 -11.97 5.92 15.54
C LEU A 164 -12.62 6.07 14.15
N ILE A 165 -13.82 5.53 13.96
CA ILE A 165 -14.49 5.59 12.64
C ILE A 165 -15.02 6.98 12.30
N ASN A 166 -15.25 7.85 13.30
CA ASN A 166 -15.64 9.25 13.12
C ASN A 166 -14.45 10.23 13.15
N SER A 167 -13.23 9.71 13.21
CA SER A 167 -12.00 10.51 13.21
C SER A 167 -11.88 11.41 11.97
N GLU A 168 -11.12 12.49 12.10
CA GLU A 168 -10.84 13.40 10.97
C GLU A 168 -10.16 12.66 9.81
N TYR A 169 -9.30 11.68 10.12
CA TYR A 169 -8.66 10.81 9.15
C TYR A 169 -9.68 10.10 8.26
N ILE A 170 -10.63 9.37 8.87
CA ILE A 170 -11.62 8.60 8.13
C ILE A 170 -12.53 9.52 7.32
N ARG A 171 -12.96 10.65 7.90
CA ARG A 171 -13.75 11.67 7.19
C ARG A 171 -13.00 12.21 5.97
N ALA A 172 -11.71 12.52 6.10
CA ALA A 172 -10.89 12.98 4.98
C ALA A 172 -10.70 11.90 3.92
N PHE A 173 -10.43 10.65 4.33
CA PHE A 173 -10.29 9.51 3.42
C PHE A 173 -11.53 9.33 2.53
N LEU A 174 -12.73 9.42 3.13
CA LEU A 174 -14.00 9.31 2.43
C LEU A 174 -14.27 10.50 1.51
N LYS A 175 -14.10 11.72 2.04
CA LYS A 175 -14.33 12.97 1.29
C LYS A 175 -13.46 13.05 0.03
N LEU A 176 -12.20 12.61 0.13
CA LEU A 176 -11.26 12.58 -1.00
C LEU A 176 -11.42 11.37 -1.92
N ARG A 177 -12.30 10.41 -1.57
CA ARG A 177 -12.48 9.14 -2.28
C ARG A 177 -11.16 8.37 -2.47
N LEU A 178 -10.33 8.36 -1.42
CA LEU A 178 -9.00 7.73 -1.45
C LEU A 178 -9.09 6.24 -1.84
N LYS A 179 -8.07 5.77 -2.55
CA LYS A 179 -7.90 4.38 -2.98
C LYS A 179 -7.27 3.55 -1.86
N THR A 180 -7.22 2.24 -2.06
CA THR A 180 -6.67 1.29 -1.08
C THR A 180 -5.20 1.55 -0.74
N ASP A 181 -4.43 2.02 -1.72
CA ASP A 181 -3.00 2.31 -1.65
C ASP A 181 -2.68 3.79 -1.38
N SER A 182 -3.71 4.63 -1.17
CA SER A 182 -3.50 6.05 -0.88
C SER A 182 -2.97 6.25 0.53
N ILE A 183 -1.99 7.15 0.66
CA ILE A 183 -1.38 7.48 1.94
C ILE A 183 -1.87 8.84 2.38
N LEU A 184 -2.54 8.89 3.52
CA LEU A 184 -2.97 10.10 4.19
C LEU A 184 -2.18 10.21 5.49
N LEU A 185 -1.60 11.39 5.74
CA LEU A 185 -0.78 11.67 6.91
C LEU A 185 -1.37 12.84 7.69
N GLN A 186 -1.52 12.70 9.00
CA GLN A 186 -1.90 13.74 9.95
C GLN A 186 -0.70 14.38 10.64
N SER A 187 0.42 13.67 10.78
CA SER A 187 1.61 14.15 11.50
C SER A 187 2.90 13.62 10.90
N LEU A 188 4.01 14.31 11.16
CA LEU A 188 5.32 13.89 10.69
C LEU A 188 5.87 12.68 11.47
N GLU A 189 5.45 12.53 12.72
CA GLU A 189 5.89 11.51 13.66
C GLU A 189 5.16 10.18 13.47
N GLU A 190 4.08 10.15 12.70
CA GLU A 190 3.36 8.92 12.45
C GLU A 190 4.12 8.03 11.48
N SER A 191 3.99 6.71 11.68
CA SER A 191 4.49 5.75 10.70
C SER A 191 3.35 5.28 9.81
N PHE A 192 3.67 4.90 8.58
CA PHE A 192 2.70 4.46 7.59
C PHE A 192 3.25 3.31 6.75
N PRO A 193 2.37 2.43 6.22
CA PRO A 193 2.78 1.35 5.36
C PRO A 193 3.13 1.88 3.95
N LEU A 194 4.19 1.32 3.37
CA LEU A 194 4.65 1.67 2.04
C LEU A 194 5.15 0.43 1.31
N SER A 195 4.69 0.24 0.07
CA SER A 195 5.20 -0.83 -0.79
C SER A 195 6.50 -0.41 -1.48
N LEU A 196 7.60 -1.08 -1.18
CA LEU A 196 8.92 -0.83 -1.77
C LEU A 196 9.40 -2.06 -2.56
N PRO A 197 10.24 -1.93 -3.59
CA PRO A 197 10.74 -0.69 -4.15
C PRO A 197 9.68 0.04 -4.98
N GLN A 198 9.82 1.37 -5.05
CA GLN A 198 9.07 2.23 -5.97
C GLN A 198 9.83 3.53 -6.22
N ASP A 199 9.64 4.11 -7.39
CA ASP A 199 10.36 5.33 -7.80
C ASP A 199 9.77 6.60 -7.18
N SER A 200 8.51 6.54 -6.75
CA SER A 200 7.82 7.69 -6.19
C SER A 200 6.58 7.30 -5.39
N VAL A 201 6.06 8.25 -4.62
CA VAL A 201 4.77 8.13 -3.94
C VAL A 201 4.05 9.47 -3.89
N GLN A 202 2.71 9.42 -3.95
CA GLN A 202 1.85 10.55 -3.65
C GLN A 202 1.35 10.44 -2.20
N LEU A 203 1.53 11.51 -1.43
CA LEU A 203 1.04 11.67 -0.08
C LEU A 203 -0.10 12.69 -0.05
N HIS A 204 -1.09 12.43 0.79
CA HIS A 204 -2.11 13.38 1.18
C HIS A 204 -1.78 13.87 2.59
N LEU A 205 -1.62 15.18 2.78
CA LEU A 205 -1.28 15.78 4.05
C LEU A 205 -2.54 16.41 4.64
N LEU A 206 -2.96 15.92 5.79
CA LEU A 206 -4.08 16.43 6.55
C LEU A 206 -3.58 17.47 7.56
N SER A 207 -4.06 18.70 7.41
CA SER A 207 -3.88 19.77 8.38
C SER A 207 -5.22 20.12 9.00
N LYS A 208 -5.26 20.29 10.32
CA LYS A 208 -6.49 20.64 11.03
C LYS A 208 -7.10 21.92 10.46
N GLY A 209 -8.37 21.83 10.03
CA GLY A 209 -9.12 22.98 9.50
C GLY A 209 -8.82 23.36 8.06
N TYR A 210 -7.93 22.65 7.36
CA TYR A 210 -7.60 22.90 5.95
C TYR A 210 -7.92 21.69 5.08
N PRO A 211 -8.23 21.89 3.78
CA PRO A 211 -8.37 20.77 2.86
C PRO A 211 -7.05 20.01 2.74
N PRO A 212 -7.08 18.67 2.64
CA PRO A 212 -5.86 17.89 2.52
C PRO A 212 -5.07 18.27 1.26
N GLN A 213 -3.78 18.50 1.44
CA GLN A 213 -2.87 18.88 0.36
C GLN A 213 -2.19 17.65 -0.23
N LYS A 214 -1.76 17.72 -1.49
CA LYS A 214 -1.03 16.62 -2.14
C LYS A 214 0.44 16.97 -2.26
N VAL A 215 1.28 16.00 -1.95
CA VAL A 215 2.74 16.09 -2.13
C VAL A 215 3.19 14.85 -2.87
N PHE A 216 4.13 15.01 -3.79
CA PHE A 216 4.73 13.89 -4.50
C PHE A 216 6.21 13.81 -4.14
N LEU A 217 6.65 12.63 -3.72
CA LEU A 217 8.05 12.35 -3.41
C LEU A 217 8.59 11.39 -4.45
N ALA A 218 9.71 11.73 -5.09
CA ALA A 218 10.46 10.82 -5.94
C ALA A 218 11.71 10.34 -5.18
N PHE A 219 12.02 9.05 -5.26
CA PHE A 219 13.07 8.42 -4.46
C PHE A 219 14.33 8.15 -5.28
N LYS A 220 15.47 8.09 -4.58
CA LYS A 220 16.69 7.48 -5.13
C LYS A 220 16.54 5.96 -5.20
N PRO A 221 17.36 5.26 -6.01
CA PRO A 221 17.41 3.80 -6.00
C PRO A 221 17.69 3.24 -4.60
N MET A 222 17.10 2.08 -4.31
CA MET A 222 17.14 1.44 -2.99
C MET A 222 17.62 -0.02 -3.10
N PRO A 223 18.91 -0.24 -3.45
CA PRO A 223 19.41 -1.59 -3.76
C PRO A 223 19.19 -2.57 -2.61
N GLY A 224 19.46 -2.17 -1.37
CA GLY A 224 19.26 -3.04 -0.19
C GLY A 224 17.81 -3.52 0.03
N ILE A 225 16.81 -2.84 -0.54
CA ILE A 225 15.41 -3.30 -0.52
C ILE A 225 15.07 -4.10 -1.79
N GLN A 226 15.65 -3.72 -2.94
CA GLN A 226 15.48 -4.44 -4.20
C GLN A 226 16.02 -5.86 -4.12
N ASP A 227 17.12 -6.07 -3.39
CA ASP A 227 17.79 -7.36 -3.25
C ASP A 227 17.01 -8.35 -2.34
N LEU A 228 16.05 -7.87 -1.55
CA LEU A 228 15.22 -8.72 -0.67
C LEU A 228 14.17 -9.54 -1.43
N VAL A 229 13.80 -9.10 -2.64
CA VAL A 229 12.66 -9.64 -3.36
C VAL A 229 12.99 -9.89 -4.83
N LYS A 230 12.29 -10.86 -5.42
CA LYS A 230 12.42 -11.13 -6.86
C LYS A 230 11.94 -9.92 -7.67
N ARG A 231 12.47 -9.75 -8.88
CA ARG A 231 12.04 -8.69 -9.81
C ARG A 231 10.52 -8.65 -9.95
N GLY A 232 9.93 -7.48 -9.75
CA GLY A 232 8.48 -7.25 -9.85
C GLY A 232 7.71 -7.50 -8.54
N GLN A 233 8.33 -8.08 -7.52
CA GLN A 233 7.79 -8.13 -6.16
C GLN A 233 8.16 -6.88 -5.36
N LYS A 234 7.42 -6.68 -4.29
CA LYS A 234 7.57 -5.60 -3.33
C LYS A 234 7.52 -6.16 -1.91
N VAL A 235 8.18 -5.45 -1.01
CA VAL A 235 8.04 -5.59 0.44
C VAL A 235 7.01 -4.58 0.94
N ASN A 236 6.30 -4.94 1.99
CA ASN A 236 5.58 -3.97 2.79
C ASN A 236 6.55 -3.41 3.82
N ALA A 237 6.75 -2.11 3.89
CA ALA A 237 7.60 -1.47 4.88
C ALA A 237 6.77 -0.53 5.75
N HIS A 238 7.06 -0.48 7.05
CA HIS A 238 6.59 0.61 7.90
C HIS A 238 7.66 1.70 7.86
N VAL A 239 7.28 2.89 7.40
CA VAL A 239 8.19 4.00 7.22
C VAL A 239 7.69 5.23 7.95
N ARG A 240 8.61 6.15 8.25
CA ARG A 240 8.31 7.48 8.79
C ARG A 240 9.04 8.52 7.96
N LEU A 241 8.42 9.68 7.76
CA LEU A 241 9.10 10.82 7.16
C LEU A 241 10.12 11.39 8.14
N GLU A 242 11.33 11.63 7.66
CA GLU A 242 12.31 12.45 8.35
C GLU A 242 12.66 13.65 7.48
N VAL A 243 12.73 14.81 8.11
CA VAL A 243 12.98 16.08 7.44
C VAL A 243 14.24 16.72 8.02
N ALA A 244 15.00 17.43 7.19
CA ALA A 244 15.98 18.38 7.69
C ALA A 244 15.92 19.66 6.88
N GLN A 245 16.20 20.76 7.58
CA GLN A 245 16.36 22.07 6.97
C GLN A 245 17.84 22.45 7.07
N PRO A 246 18.70 21.96 6.16
CA PRO A 246 20.05 22.47 6.08
C PRO A 246 20.01 23.98 5.80
N LYS A 247 20.94 24.73 6.40
CA LYS A 247 21.07 26.21 6.29
C LYS A 247 20.49 26.77 4.99
N GLY A 248 19.48 27.64 5.09
CA GLY A 248 18.78 28.26 3.96
C GLY A 248 17.34 27.72 3.79
N ASN A 249 16.77 27.98 2.61
CA ASN A 249 15.41 27.56 2.24
C ASN A 249 15.36 26.15 1.60
N SER A 250 16.30 25.25 1.84
CA SER A 250 16.24 23.90 1.25
C SER A 250 15.67 22.89 2.24
N LEU A 251 14.76 22.04 1.78
CA LEU A 251 14.29 20.89 2.55
C LEU A 251 15.01 19.64 2.10
N ARG A 252 15.36 18.78 3.05
CA ARG A 252 15.67 17.39 2.76
C ARG A 252 14.63 16.52 3.39
N VAL A 253 14.13 15.57 2.61
CA VAL A 253 13.14 14.60 3.05
C VAL A 253 13.72 13.22 2.77
N ARG A 254 13.56 12.31 3.71
CA ARG A 254 13.85 10.89 3.52
C ARG A 254 12.81 10.05 4.24
N LEU A 255 12.71 8.78 3.87
CA LEU A 255 11.91 7.82 4.60
C LEU A 255 12.83 6.99 5.48
N ARG A 256 12.67 7.11 6.80
CA ARG A 256 13.26 6.14 7.71
C ARG A 256 12.45 4.86 7.64
N ILE A 257 13.13 3.75 7.37
CA ILE A 257 12.54 2.42 7.43
C ILE A 257 12.56 1.96 8.88
N LEU A 258 11.38 1.65 9.43
CA LEU A 258 11.22 1.15 10.78
C LEU A 258 11.17 -0.37 10.80
N ARG A 259 10.45 -0.97 9.83
CA ARG A 259 10.30 -2.42 9.66
C ARG A 259 10.09 -2.77 8.20
N VAL A 260 10.52 -3.97 7.81
CA VAL A 260 10.30 -4.54 6.48
C VAL A 260 9.63 -5.90 6.61
N PHE A 261 8.67 -6.17 5.74
CA PHE A 261 7.95 -7.44 5.66
C PHE A 261 8.00 -8.00 4.25
N VAL A 262 8.51 -9.22 4.10
CA VAL A 262 8.48 -9.98 2.86
C VAL A 262 7.33 -10.97 2.94
N GLN A 263 6.32 -10.82 2.06
CA GLN A 263 5.10 -11.65 2.05
C GLN A 263 4.41 -11.73 3.43
N GLY A 264 4.44 -10.63 4.19
CA GLY A 264 3.85 -10.52 5.52
C GLY A 264 4.73 -11.02 6.68
N VAL A 265 5.91 -11.59 6.40
CA VAL A 265 6.86 -12.03 7.42
C VAL A 265 7.87 -10.91 7.69
N PRO A 266 8.10 -10.49 8.95
CA PRO A 266 9.09 -9.48 9.27
C PRO A 266 10.49 -9.95 8.90
N VAL A 267 11.31 -9.01 8.40
CA VAL A 267 12.72 -9.23 8.10
C VAL A 267 13.55 -8.46 9.10
N ASP A 268 14.42 -9.17 9.81
CA ASP A 268 15.36 -8.57 10.74
C ASP A 268 16.49 -7.85 9.99
N GLY A 269 16.94 -6.73 10.53
CA GLY A 269 18.04 -5.95 10.00
C GLY A 269 17.80 -4.45 10.08
N GLU A 270 18.90 -3.69 10.00
CA GLU A 270 18.84 -2.24 9.82
C GLU A 270 18.84 -1.91 8.34
N PHE A 271 17.91 -1.05 7.93
CA PHE A 271 17.77 -0.61 6.55
C PHE A 271 18.14 0.85 6.44
N ALA A 272 18.98 1.17 5.45
CA ALA A 272 19.32 2.55 5.15
C ALA A 272 18.04 3.35 4.81
N PRO A 273 17.94 4.63 5.25
CA PRO A 273 16.82 5.49 4.86
C PRO A 273 16.69 5.61 3.33
N VAL A 274 15.46 5.73 2.85
CA VAL A 274 15.18 5.99 1.43
C VAL A 274 15.24 7.49 1.20
N GLU A 275 16.29 7.94 0.53
CA GLU A 275 16.51 9.34 0.21
C GLU A 275 15.54 9.85 -0.87
N CYS A 276 14.92 11.02 -0.62
CA CYS A 276 14.12 11.71 -1.63
C CYS A 276 15.04 12.43 -2.62
N ARG A 277 14.84 12.16 -3.92
CA ARG A 277 15.53 12.84 -5.01
C ARG A 277 14.88 14.18 -5.34
N SER A 278 13.55 14.25 -5.36
CA SER A 278 12.80 15.47 -5.64
C SER A 278 11.41 15.43 -5.00
N MET A 279 10.83 16.61 -4.76
CA MET A 279 9.49 16.77 -4.17
C MET A 279 8.71 17.84 -4.91
N THR A 280 7.43 17.59 -5.18
CA THR A 280 6.49 18.63 -5.63
C THR A 280 5.52 18.98 -4.49
N GLY A 281 4.95 20.19 -4.52
CA GLY A 281 4.08 20.66 -3.44
C GLY A 281 4.84 21.14 -2.20
N ILE A 282 6.08 21.62 -2.36
CA ILE A 282 6.94 22.12 -1.27
C ILE A 282 6.24 23.16 -0.38
N PRO A 283 5.51 24.18 -0.90
CA PRO A 283 4.83 25.14 -0.03
C PRO A 283 3.79 24.48 0.89
N ALA A 284 3.03 23.52 0.36
CA ALA A 284 2.05 22.76 1.14
C ALA A 284 2.72 21.88 2.18
N PHE A 285 3.81 21.20 1.81
CA PHE A 285 4.61 20.40 2.75
C PHE A 285 5.14 21.26 3.90
N ARG A 286 5.71 22.44 3.61
CA ARG A 286 6.20 23.38 4.62
C ARG A 286 5.13 23.83 5.58
N SER A 287 3.95 24.18 5.05
CA SER A 287 2.82 24.62 5.88
C SER A 287 2.28 23.51 6.76
N TRP A 288 2.52 22.24 6.41
CA TRP A 288 2.11 21.08 7.18
C TRP A 288 3.13 20.68 8.26
N LEU A 289 4.41 21.04 8.10
CA LEU A 289 5.44 20.68 9.08
C LEU A 289 5.19 21.33 10.45
N PRO A 290 5.45 20.60 11.55
CA PRO A 290 5.46 21.19 12.88
C PRO A 290 6.51 22.30 12.97
N SER A 291 6.13 23.44 13.55
CA SER A 291 7.05 24.58 13.77
C SER A 291 8.26 24.24 14.66
N THR A 292 8.13 23.22 15.51
CA THR A 292 9.12 22.80 16.49
C THR A 292 9.84 21.51 16.11
N TYR A 293 9.72 21.04 14.86
CA TYR A 293 10.36 19.78 14.48
C TYR A 293 11.89 19.92 14.43
N GLU A 294 12.58 19.16 15.28
CA GLU A 294 14.03 19.03 15.26
C GLU A 294 14.45 17.85 14.36
N PRO A 295 15.36 18.07 13.40
CA PRO A 295 15.86 17.00 12.56
C PRO A 295 16.66 15.96 13.38
N PRO A 296 16.64 14.68 12.99
CA PRO A 296 17.44 13.64 13.62
C PRO A 296 18.94 14.00 13.68
N GLN A 297 19.60 13.71 14.81
CA GLN A 297 21.04 14.01 15.04
C GLN A 297 21.97 13.44 13.93
N ASN A 298 21.59 12.34 13.27
CA ASN A 298 22.35 11.67 12.22
C ASN A 298 21.78 11.92 10.80
N PHE A 299 21.43 13.16 10.47
CA PHE A 299 20.99 13.53 9.11
C PHE A 299 22.14 13.72 8.09
N GLY A 300 23.29 13.06 8.30
CA GLY A 300 24.54 13.31 7.57
C GLY A 300 24.42 13.27 6.03
N GLY A 301 25.07 14.22 5.35
CA GLY A 301 25.21 14.29 3.89
C GLY A 301 25.26 15.72 3.32
N LYS A 302 25.84 15.92 2.13
CA LYS A 302 25.73 17.17 1.35
C LYS A 302 24.83 16.91 0.14
N GLN A 303 23.56 17.31 0.17
CA GLN A 303 22.76 17.48 -1.05
C GLN A 303 21.57 18.43 -0.89
N ILE A 304 21.12 18.98 -2.01
CA ILE A 304 20.18 20.10 -2.13
C ILE A 304 19.00 19.57 -2.95
N ILE A 305 17.77 19.65 -2.42
CA ILE A 305 16.56 19.51 -3.24
C ILE A 305 16.25 20.92 -3.76
N ASN A 306 16.35 21.11 -5.06
CA ASN A 306 15.95 22.35 -5.75
C ASN A 306 14.56 22.18 -6.35
N ASP A 307 13.82 23.29 -6.43
CA ASP A 307 12.58 23.39 -7.18
C ASP A 307 12.82 22.95 -8.62
N GLY A 308 12.18 21.85 -9.02
CA GLY A 308 12.13 21.36 -10.39
C GLY A 308 10.75 21.59 -10.98
#